data_AF-A0A241W765-F1
#
_entry.id   AF-A0A241W765-F1
#
_cell.length_a   1.000
_cell.length_b   1.000
_cell.length_c   1.000
_cell.angle_alpha   90.00
_cell.angle_beta   90.00
_cell.angle_gamma   90.00
#
_symmetry.space_group_name_H-M   'P 1'
#
loop_
_entity.id
_entity.type
_entity.pdbx_description
1 polymer ?
#
loop_
_entity_poly.entity_id
_entity_poly.type
_entity_poly.pdbx_seq_one_letter_code
_entity_poly.pdbx_strand_id
1 'polypeptide(L)'
;MQQLPLALEQIINKLPAKPYCSDDLSYGVKVRPKAIALLKRYIQANHPYYTNFLIFDLDYPTAYVDFFYAMVGVPTPNLIVENPENGHAHYIYQLETPIYNTDASRPKPIQYGNAIYMALREVLQADQGYTGLITKNALHEHWRTHLLREQPYTLKQLSERLDLTTHKINKPIAPDEAVGLGRNCCIFHTVRKWAYVEIRSYRGSTYTQWLQGVIDHCMKLNGEFTLPMSYNEVKGIAKSIARWVWKRDSYSYQEFIDRQTRKSKLGAAKGGTARSMQYQDKRKQAQQLKVQGLNNTQIAKHIGVHRNSVNTWLK
;
A
#
# COMPACT_ATOMS: atom_id res chain seq x y z
N MET A 1 14.36 -14.31 41.15
CA MET A 1 13.69 -13.86 39.91
C MET A 1 12.20 -13.98 40.13
N GLN A 2 11.48 -12.87 40.28
CA GLN A 2 10.01 -12.91 40.24
C GLN A 2 9.60 -13.54 38.90
N GLN A 3 8.69 -14.52 38.94
CA GLN A 3 8.11 -15.08 37.72
C GLN A 3 7.45 -13.93 36.97
N LEU A 4 7.87 -13.75 35.72
CA LEU A 4 7.28 -12.77 34.84
C LEU A 4 5.82 -13.18 34.59
N PRO A 5 4.85 -12.26 34.60
CA PRO A 5 3.49 -12.61 34.23
C PRO A 5 3.49 -13.27 32.85
N LEU A 6 2.79 -14.41 32.70
CA LEU A 6 2.76 -15.21 31.47
C LEU A 6 2.44 -14.37 30.23
N ALA A 7 1.56 -13.38 30.37
CA ALA A 7 1.22 -12.45 29.29
C ALA A 7 2.41 -11.62 28.80
N LEU A 8 3.30 -11.20 29.70
CA LEU A 8 4.49 -10.44 29.34
C LEU A 8 5.51 -11.31 28.60
N GLU A 9 5.64 -12.59 28.98
CA GLU A 9 6.44 -13.57 28.23
C GLU A 9 5.92 -13.76 26.80
N GLN A 10 4.61 -13.85 26.61
CA GLN A 10 4.01 -13.96 25.29
C GLN A 10 4.34 -12.75 24.40
N ILE A 11 4.29 -11.54 24.97
CA ILE A 11 4.66 -10.30 24.28
C ILE A 11 6.14 -10.32 23.90
N ILE A 12 7.02 -10.70 24.84
CA ILE A 12 8.45 -10.80 24.60
C ILE A 12 8.74 -11.80 23.49
N ASN A 13 8.09 -12.96 23.49
CA ASN A 13 8.30 -14.00 22.49
C ASN A 13 8.01 -13.50 21.06
N LYS A 14 7.09 -12.56 20.89
CA LYS A 14 6.77 -11.94 19.59
C LYS A 14 7.75 -10.86 19.13
N LEU A 15 8.67 -10.40 19.99
CA LEU A 15 9.71 -9.44 19.60
C LEU A 15 10.71 -10.05 18.59
N PRO A 16 11.28 -9.26 17.67
CA PRO A 16 12.28 -9.72 16.72
C PRO A 16 13.48 -10.42 17.39
N ALA A 17 14.14 -11.32 16.65
CA ALA A 17 15.34 -12.01 17.15
C ALA A 17 16.54 -11.08 17.33
N LYS A 18 16.61 -10.03 16.50
CA LYS A 18 17.62 -8.96 16.56
C LYS A 18 16.95 -7.59 16.48
N PRO A 19 16.26 -7.14 17.54
CA PRO A 19 15.55 -5.88 17.51
C PRO A 19 16.55 -4.71 17.57
N TYR A 20 16.13 -3.55 17.07
CA TYR A 20 16.74 -2.29 17.46
C TYR A 20 16.52 -2.04 18.95
N CYS A 21 17.48 -1.43 19.62
CA CYS A 21 17.38 -1.03 21.03
C CYS A 21 18.28 0.18 21.32
N SER A 22 17.96 0.91 22.39
CA SER A 22 18.81 1.96 22.94
C SER A 22 18.51 2.20 24.42
N ASP A 23 19.46 2.79 25.15
CA ASP A 23 19.21 3.38 26.46
C ASP A 23 18.86 4.87 26.36
N ASP A 24 19.30 5.53 25.30
CA ASP A 24 19.04 6.93 25.04
C ASP A 24 18.91 7.14 23.53
N LEU A 25 17.75 7.67 23.11
CA LEU A 25 17.42 7.85 21.70
C LEU A 25 18.25 8.96 21.05
N SER A 26 18.89 9.86 21.82
CA SER A 26 19.78 10.91 21.31
C SER A 26 21.03 10.33 20.60
N TYR A 27 21.50 9.16 21.04
CA TYR A 27 22.61 8.43 20.40
C TYR A 27 22.15 7.47 19.29
N GLY A 28 20.88 7.52 18.93
CA GLY A 28 20.26 6.63 17.96
C GLY A 28 20.02 5.22 18.49
N VAL A 29 19.77 4.29 17.57
CA VAL A 29 19.38 2.91 17.88
C VAL A 29 20.37 1.90 17.30
N LYS A 30 20.54 0.77 17.97
CA LYS A 30 21.47 -0.29 17.54
C LYS A 30 20.77 -1.63 17.46
N VAL A 31 21.09 -2.43 16.44
CA VAL A 31 20.63 -3.83 16.34
C VAL A 31 21.44 -4.70 17.29
N ARG A 32 20.77 -5.48 18.14
CA ARG A 32 21.42 -6.41 19.08
C ARG A 32 20.67 -7.73 19.15
N PRO A 33 21.32 -8.84 19.55
CA PRO A 33 20.60 -10.07 19.93
C PRO A 33 19.54 -9.77 20.98
N LYS A 34 18.38 -10.43 20.87
CA LYS A 34 17.21 -10.22 21.75
C LYS A 34 17.56 -10.21 23.24
N ALA A 35 18.37 -11.15 23.72
CA ALA A 35 18.79 -11.22 25.11
C ALA A 35 19.48 -9.94 25.63
N ILE A 36 20.28 -9.26 24.77
CA ILE A 36 20.94 -8.00 25.12
C ILE A 36 19.96 -6.83 24.98
N ALA A 37 19.12 -6.83 23.94
CA ALA A 37 18.16 -5.78 23.69
C ALA A 37 17.11 -5.66 24.81
N LEU A 38 16.73 -6.78 25.43
CA LEU A 38 15.79 -6.81 26.56
C LEU A 38 16.31 -6.09 27.81
N LEU A 39 17.62 -5.85 27.90
CA LEU A 39 18.25 -5.10 29.00
C LEU A 39 18.29 -3.58 28.74
N LYS A 40 17.74 -3.12 27.62
CA LYS A 40 17.79 -1.70 27.21
C LYS A 40 16.48 -0.99 27.52
N ARG A 41 16.56 0.32 27.75
CA ARG A 41 15.35 1.13 28.04
C ARG A 41 14.36 1.09 26.88
N TYR A 42 14.83 1.12 25.65
CA TYR A 42 14.00 1.15 24.46
C TYR A 42 14.26 -0.05 23.57
N ILE A 43 13.22 -0.58 22.94
CA ILE A 43 13.28 -1.78 22.11
C ILE A 43 12.32 -1.71 20.92
N GLN A 44 12.70 -2.32 19.80
CA GLN A 44 11.81 -2.52 18.66
C GLN A 44 10.80 -3.63 18.95
N ALA A 45 9.51 -3.29 18.87
CA ALA A 45 8.43 -4.24 19.10
C ALA A 45 8.08 -5.09 17.87
N ASN A 46 7.99 -4.47 16.69
CA ASN A 46 7.53 -5.11 15.46
C ASN A 46 8.67 -5.45 14.52
N HIS A 47 8.54 -6.56 13.79
CA HIS A 47 9.45 -6.89 12.71
C HIS A 47 9.19 -5.97 11.50
N PRO A 48 10.20 -5.63 10.67
CA PRO A 48 9.99 -4.87 9.44
C PRO A 48 8.98 -5.44 8.43
N TYR A 49 8.55 -6.70 8.60
CA TYR A 49 7.68 -7.41 7.65
C TYR A 49 6.32 -7.78 8.24
N TYR A 50 6.14 -7.68 9.55
CA TYR A 50 4.90 -8.02 10.19
C TYR A 50 4.70 -7.25 11.49
N THR A 51 3.46 -6.82 11.69
CA THR A 51 3.03 -6.02 12.83
C THR A 51 2.27 -6.93 13.80
N ASN A 52 2.86 -7.20 14.95
CA ASN A 52 2.25 -7.90 16.08
C ASN A 52 1.58 -6.93 17.04
N PHE A 53 2.05 -5.68 17.07
CA PHE A 53 1.64 -4.69 18.06
C PHE A 53 1.24 -3.38 17.38
N LEU A 54 0.06 -2.86 17.70
CA LEU A 54 -0.27 -1.46 17.43
C LEU A 54 0.16 -0.65 18.64
N ILE A 55 1.02 0.35 18.43
CA ILE A 55 1.64 1.12 19.51
C ILE A 55 1.35 2.59 19.29
N PHE A 56 0.95 3.26 20.37
CA PHE A 56 0.60 4.67 20.39
C PHE A 56 1.40 5.36 21.50
N ASP A 57 2.08 6.46 21.16
CA ASP A 57 2.83 7.27 22.10
C ASP A 57 1.97 8.45 22.55
N LEU A 58 1.80 8.60 23.87
CA LEU A 58 0.99 9.63 24.50
C LEU A 58 1.93 10.50 25.33
N ASP A 59 2.23 11.67 24.80
CA ASP A 59 3.22 12.60 25.35
C ASP A 59 2.60 13.66 26.27
N TYR A 60 1.93 13.20 27.33
CA TYR A 60 1.39 14.10 28.35
C TYR A 60 1.34 13.45 29.74
N PRO A 61 1.36 14.23 30.83
CA PRO A 61 1.61 13.70 32.18
C PRO A 61 0.54 12.79 32.77
N THR A 62 -0.69 12.88 32.27
CA THR A 62 -1.83 12.09 32.76
C THR A 62 -2.11 10.86 31.91
N ALA A 63 -1.22 10.49 30.97
CA ALA A 63 -1.48 9.45 29.99
C ALA A 63 -1.92 8.12 30.60
N TYR A 64 -1.37 7.68 31.73
CA TYR A 64 -1.86 6.46 32.38
C TYR A 64 -3.25 6.62 33.00
N VAL A 65 -3.48 7.72 33.73
CA VAL A 65 -4.71 7.97 34.49
C VAL A 65 -5.89 8.24 33.56
N ASP A 66 -5.68 8.99 32.49
CA ASP A 66 -6.72 9.35 31.52
C ASP A 66 -7.36 8.13 30.86
N PHE A 67 -6.65 7.01 30.75
CA PHE A 67 -7.24 5.75 30.30
C PHE A 67 -8.50 5.38 31.08
N PHE A 68 -8.46 5.53 32.42
CA PHE A 68 -9.53 5.08 33.30
C PHE A 68 -10.66 6.10 33.44
N TYR A 69 -10.34 7.39 33.34
CA TYR A 69 -11.29 8.46 33.67
C TYR A 69 -11.79 9.26 32.46
N ALA A 70 -11.01 9.33 31.38
CA ALA A 70 -11.34 10.13 30.19
C ALA A 70 -11.60 9.27 28.94
N MET A 71 -10.99 8.08 28.84
CA MET A 71 -11.05 7.23 27.64
C MET A 71 -12.15 6.16 27.73
N VAL A 72 -13.34 6.56 28.14
CA VAL A 72 -14.49 5.65 28.25
C VAL A 72 -14.85 5.09 26.87
N GLY A 73 -14.97 3.76 26.79
CA GLY A 73 -15.34 3.06 25.55
C GLY A 73 -14.17 2.73 24.63
N VAL A 74 -12.98 3.29 24.85
CA VAL A 74 -11.77 2.92 24.09
C VAL A 74 -11.41 1.46 24.39
N PRO A 75 -11.01 0.65 23.39
CA PRO A 75 -10.47 -0.68 23.65
C PRO A 75 -9.33 -0.62 24.67
N THR A 76 -9.36 -1.50 25.68
CA THR A 76 -8.31 -1.59 26.70
C THR A 76 -6.99 -2.05 26.07
N PRO A 77 -5.87 -1.31 26.24
CA PRO A 77 -4.58 -1.78 25.74
C PRO A 77 -4.15 -3.04 26.49
N ASN A 78 -3.27 -3.84 25.87
CA ASN A 78 -2.65 -4.97 26.56
C ASN A 78 -1.68 -4.49 27.63
N LEU A 79 -0.83 -3.52 27.25
CA LEU A 79 0.10 -2.86 28.17
C LEU A 79 -0.01 -1.35 28.07
N ILE A 80 0.18 -0.68 29.21
CA ILE A 80 0.60 0.72 29.26
C ILE A 80 2.00 0.73 29.87
N VAL A 81 2.97 1.29 29.15
CA VAL A 81 4.35 1.46 29.64
C VAL A 81 4.59 2.95 29.86
N GLU A 82 4.53 3.37 31.12
CA GLU A 82 4.61 4.77 31.56
C GLU A 82 6.05 5.13 31.94
N ASN A 83 6.46 6.35 31.59
CA ASN A 83 7.62 7.00 32.19
C ASN A 83 7.21 7.64 33.53
N PRO A 84 7.67 7.13 34.68
CA PRO A 84 7.27 7.64 35.99
C PRO A 84 7.76 9.08 36.26
N GLU A 85 8.75 9.58 35.51
CA GLU A 85 9.30 10.92 35.70
C GLU A 85 8.39 12.02 35.10
N ASN A 86 7.72 11.73 33.99
CA ASN A 86 6.94 12.74 33.26
C ASN A 86 5.51 12.31 32.91
N GLY A 87 5.12 11.07 33.19
CA GLY A 87 3.79 10.50 32.94
C GLY A 87 3.50 10.09 31.50
N HIS A 88 4.42 10.33 30.56
CA HIS A 88 4.24 9.95 29.15
C HIS A 88 4.20 8.42 29.01
N ALA A 89 3.34 7.89 28.16
CA ALA A 89 3.11 6.45 28.10
C ALA A 89 3.00 5.89 26.69
N HIS A 90 3.46 4.65 26.51
CA HIS A 90 3.17 3.87 25.31
C HIS A 90 2.03 2.91 25.58
N TYR A 91 0.98 3.01 24.77
CA TYR A 91 -0.14 2.08 24.78
C TYR A 91 0.12 1.00 23.73
N ILE A 92 0.07 -0.26 24.15
CA ILE A 92 0.42 -1.40 23.30
C ILE A 92 -0.79 -2.32 23.18
N TYR A 93 -1.25 -2.52 21.95
CA TYR A 93 -2.30 -3.48 21.59
C TYR A 93 -1.67 -4.65 20.86
N GLN A 94 -1.75 -5.84 21.44
CA GLN A 94 -1.25 -7.08 20.85
C GLN A 94 -2.29 -7.67 19.91
N LEU A 95 -1.87 -8.00 18.69
CA LEU A 95 -2.69 -8.70 17.71
C LEU A 95 -2.53 -10.22 17.86
N GLU A 96 -3.65 -10.92 17.73
CA GLU A 96 -3.69 -12.39 17.71
C GLU A 96 -3.00 -12.92 16.45
N THR A 97 -3.41 -12.38 15.29
CA THR A 97 -2.78 -12.65 14.00
C THR A 97 -1.98 -11.42 13.54
N PRO A 98 -0.69 -11.57 13.22
CA PRO A 98 0.11 -10.45 12.71
C PRO A 98 -0.39 -9.94 11.37
N ILE A 99 -0.29 -8.62 11.16
CA ILE A 99 -0.48 -8.02 9.85
C ILE A 99 0.84 -8.09 9.09
N TYR A 100 0.89 -8.90 8.04
CA TYR A 100 2.06 -8.99 7.16
C TYR A 100 2.07 -7.84 6.15
N ASN A 101 3.24 -7.21 6.00
CA ASN A 101 3.51 -6.08 5.10
C ASN A 101 4.60 -6.47 4.10
N THR A 102 4.37 -7.55 3.36
CA THR A 102 5.24 -8.02 2.27
C THR A 102 4.54 -7.94 0.92
N ASP A 103 5.29 -8.14 -0.15
CA ASP A 103 4.77 -8.19 -1.53
C ASP A 103 3.74 -9.32 -1.76
N ALA A 104 3.82 -10.41 -1.00
CA ALA A 104 2.88 -11.52 -1.03
C ALA A 104 1.65 -11.30 -0.12
N SER A 105 1.59 -10.19 0.62
CA SER A 105 0.55 -9.95 1.62
C SER A 105 -0.79 -9.56 0.99
N ARG A 106 -1.89 -9.97 1.65
CA ARG A 106 -3.24 -9.63 1.20
C ARG A 106 -3.52 -8.16 1.52
N PRO A 107 -4.03 -7.34 0.58
CA PRO A 107 -4.31 -5.93 0.83
C PRO A 107 -5.36 -5.69 1.92
N LYS A 108 -6.40 -6.54 1.99
CA LYS A 108 -7.55 -6.35 2.89
C LYS A 108 -7.15 -6.27 4.38
N PRO A 109 -6.38 -7.22 4.96
CA PRO A 109 -5.90 -7.09 6.34
C PRO A 109 -5.07 -5.82 6.61
N ILE A 110 -4.25 -5.40 5.64
CA ILE A 110 -3.40 -4.21 5.82
C ILE A 110 -4.25 -2.94 5.84
N GLN A 111 -5.19 -2.81 4.90
CA GLN A 111 -6.14 -1.69 4.85
C GLN A 111 -7.00 -1.61 6.11
N TYR A 112 -7.54 -2.76 6.55
CA TYR A 112 -8.36 -2.82 7.75
C TYR A 112 -7.57 -2.52 9.02
N GLY A 113 -6.36 -3.08 9.15
CA GLY A 113 -5.46 -2.77 10.25
C GLY A 113 -5.02 -1.30 10.26
N ASN A 114 -4.78 -0.70 9.10
CA ASN A 114 -4.48 0.74 9.00
C ASN A 114 -5.66 1.61 9.44
N ALA A 115 -6.89 1.27 9.04
CA ALA A 115 -8.09 1.99 9.45
C ALA A 115 -8.30 1.92 10.96
N ILE A 116 -8.12 0.74 11.57
CA ILE A 116 -8.14 0.56 13.03
C ILE A 116 -7.04 1.39 13.70
N TYR A 117 -5.82 1.36 13.17
CA TYR A 117 -4.69 2.14 13.71
C TYR A 117 -4.98 3.65 13.68
N MET A 118 -5.54 4.17 12.58
CA MET A 118 -5.91 5.59 12.46
C MET A 118 -7.02 5.97 13.45
N ALA A 119 -8.09 5.17 13.55
CA ALA A 119 -9.18 5.44 14.47
C ALA A 119 -8.74 5.38 15.95
N LEU A 120 -7.89 4.41 16.31
CA LEU A 120 -7.31 4.36 17.66
C LEU A 120 -6.40 5.56 17.92
N ARG A 121 -5.54 5.93 16.97
CA ARG A 121 -4.66 7.10 17.13
C ARG A 121 -5.46 8.38 17.39
N GLU A 122 -6.55 8.57 16.66
CA GLU A 122 -7.44 9.73 16.79
C GLU A 122 -8.12 9.75 18.17
N VAL A 123 -8.73 8.63 18.56
CA VAL A 123 -9.46 8.54 19.84
C VAL A 123 -8.51 8.64 21.05
N LEU A 124 -7.29 8.12 20.93
CA LEU A 124 -6.25 8.23 21.95
C LEU A 124 -5.53 9.59 21.95
N GLN A 125 -5.76 10.44 20.94
CA GLN A 125 -5.00 11.68 20.71
C GLN A 125 -3.47 11.44 20.73
N ALA A 126 -3.04 10.29 20.23
CA ALA A 126 -1.66 9.88 20.25
C ALA A 126 -0.80 10.68 19.26
N ASP A 127 0.51 10.76 19.54
CA ASP A 127 1.45 11.51 18.71
C ASP A 127 1.38 11.05 17.25
N GLN A 128 1.16 12.01 16.35
CA GLN A 128 1.13 11.79 14.91
C GLN A 128 2.53 11.54 14.35
N GLY A 129 3.56 12.09 15.00
CA GLY A 129 4.99 11.95 14.73
C GLY A 129 5.52 10.54 14.95
N TYR A 130 4.92 9.81 15.88
CA TYR A 130 5.40 8.51 16.32
C TYR A 130 5.29 7.45 15.21
N THR A 131 6.45 6.87 14.86
CA THR A 131 6.56 5.94 13.72
C THR A 131 6.31 4.47 14.08
N GLY A 132 6.24 4.13 15.37
CA GLY A 132 6.06 2.75 15.86
C GLY A 132 7.29 1.86 15.79
N LEU A 133 8.48 2.37 15.42
CA LEU A 133 9.70 1.57 15.31
C LEU A 133 10.25 1.13 16.68
N ILE A 134 10.29 2.05 17.65
CA ILE A 134 10.89 1.84 18.97
C ILE A 134 9.86 2.16 20.04
N THR A 135 9.71 1.27 21.02
CA THR A 135 8.86 1.47 22.18
C THR A 135 9.67 1.48 23.48
N LYS A 136 9.10 2.05 24.55
CA LYS A 136 9.55 1.83 25.93
C LYS A 136 9.52 0.31 26.21
N ASN A 137 10.62 -0.26 26.71
CA ASN A 137 10.75 -1.68 26.96
C ASN A 137 10.03 -2.08 28.25
N ALA A 138 8.90 -2.78 28.14
CA ALA A 138 8.05 -3.16 29.27
C ALA A 138 8.77 -3.97 30.38
N LEU A 139 9.96 -4.53 30.12
CA LEU A 139 10.77 -5.25 31.10
C LEU A 139 11.78 -4.39 31.86
N HIS A 140 12.05 -3.18 31.38
CA HIS A 140 13.11 -2.36 31.94
C HIS A 140 12.59 -1.60 33.16
N GLU A 141 13.31 -1.69 34.29
CA GLU A 141 12.93 -1.11 35.59
C GLU A 141 12.71 0.40 35.59
N HIS A 142 13.33 1.10 34.63
CA HIS A 142 13.14 2.54 34.44
C HIS A 142 11.69 2.92 34.07
N TRP A 143 10.90 2.00 33.52
CA TRP A 143 9.51 2.24 33.17
C TRP A 143 8.56 1.56 34.12
N ARG A 144 7.40 2.18 34.33
CA ARG A 144 6.29 1.56 35.05
C ARG A 144 5.39 0.86 34.05
N THR A 145 5.36 -0.46 34.10
CA THR A 145 4.55 -1.29 33.20
C THR A 145 3.26 -1.73 33.89
N HIS A 146 2.13 -1.46 33.22
CA HIS A 146 0.81 -1.90 33.64
C HIS A 146 0.26 -2.91 32.63
N LEU A 147 0.02 -4.14 33.10
CA LEU A 147 -0.68 -5.17 32.33
C LEU A 147 -2.18 -5.04 32.57
N LEU A 148 -2.92 -4.58 31.55
CA LEU A 148 -4.36 -4.36 31.65
C LEU A 148 -5.18 -5.45 30.95
N ARG A 149 -4.58 -6.14 29.97
CA ARG A 149 -5.22 -7.25 29.25
C ARG A 149 -4.20 -8.28 28.79
N GLU A 150 -4.40 -9.52 29.19
CA GLU A 150 -3.55 -10.65 28.78
C GLU A 150 -3.83 -11.10 27.34
N GLN A 151 -5.10 -11.10 26.94
CA GLN A 151 -5.51 -11.72 25.68
C GLN A 151 -5.26 -10.81 24.47
N PRO A 152 -4.66 -11.35 23.39
CA PRO A 152 -4.49 -10.60 22.17
C PRO A 152 -5.83 -10.28 21.52
N TYR A 153 -5.82 -9.28 20.65
CA TYR A 153 -6.98 -8.84 19.90
C TYR A 153 -7.02 -9.44 18.49
N THR A 154 -8.19 -9.89 18.07
CA THR A 154 -8.52 -9.89 16.65
C THR A 154 -8.74 -8.46 16.16
N LEU A 155 -8.50 -8.20 14.87
CA LEU A 155 -8.83 -6.90 14.26
C LEU A 155 -10.33 -6.57 14.40
N LYS A 156 -11.19 -7.60 14.35
CA LYS A 156 -12.63 -7.44 14.56
C LYS A 156 -12.94 -6.89 15.94
N GLN A 157 -12.39 -7.48 16.99
CA GLN A 157 -12.61 -7.01 18.37
C GLN A 157 -12.13 -5.57 18.60
N LEU A 158 -11.02 -5.16 17.98
CA LEU A 158 -10.59 -3.75 18.05
C LEU A 158 -11.57 -2.84 17.33
N SER A 159 -12.12 -3.27 16.20
CA SER A 159 -13.03 -2.45 15.40
C SER A 159 -14.41 -2.25 16.03
N GLU A 160 -14.86 -3.16 16.90
CA GLU A 160 -16.22 -3.14 17.48
C GLU A 160 -16.51 -1.89 18.32
N ARG A 161 -15.47 -1.20 18.79
CA ARG A 161 -15.60 0.03 19.58
C ARG A 161 -15.09 1.28 18.87
N LEU A 162 -14.86 1.19 17.56
CA LEU A 162 -14.37 2.29 16.74
C LEU A 162 -15.40 2.62 15.67
N ASP A 163 -15.59 3.91 15.38
CA ASP A 163 -16.43 4.35 14.27
C ASP A 163 -15.72 4.12 12.93
N LEU A 164 -15.79 2.89 12.43
CA LEU A 164 -15.19 2.46 11.18
C LEU A 164 -16.24 2.22 10.11
N THR A 165 -16.39 3.18 9.20
CA THR A 165 -17.23 3.00 8.01
C THR A 165 -16.48 2.22 6.92
N THR A 166 -17.22 1.55 6.02
CA THR A 166 -16.64 0.89 4.84
C THR A 166 -15.83 1.86 3.98
N HIS A 167 -16.21 3.14 3.97
CA HIS A 167 -15.45 4.19 3.28
C HIS A 167 -14.09 4.41 3.93
N LYS A 168 -14.03 4.55 5.27
CA LYS A 168 -12.76 4.72 6.01
C LYS A 168 -11.81 3.53 5.80
N ILE A 169 -12.34 2.30 5.70
CA ILE A 169 -11.53 1.08 5.49
C ILE A 169 -10.95 1.02 4.07
N ASN A 170 -11.76 1.31 3.06
CA ASN A 170 -11.36 1.17 1.65
C ASN A 170 -10.72 2.42 1.06
N LYS A 171 -10.65 3.52 1.82
CA LYS A 171 -10.07 4.79 1.38
C LYS A 171 -8.63 4.55 0.89
N PRO A 172 -8.30 4.88 -0.37
CA PRO A 172 -6.92 4.90 -0.82
C PRO A 172 -6.13 5.86 0.05
N ILE A 173 -4.98 5.39 0.55
CA ILE A 173 -4.15 6.18 1.44
C ILE A 173 -3.41 7.23 0.60
N ALA A 174 -3.82 8.48 0.76
CA ALA A 174 -3.15 9.61 0.11
C ALA A 174 -1.77 9.84 0.73
N PRO A 175 -0.78 10.39 -0.01
CA PRO A 175 0.58 10.58 0.49
C PRO A 175 0.66 11.42 1.79
N ASP A 176 -0.14 12.49 1.87
CA ASP A 176 -0.24 13.39 3.00
C ASP A 176 -0.88 12.75 4.25
N GLU A 177 -1.72 11.73 4.05
CA GLU A 177 -2.39 10.97 5.11
C GLU A 177 -1.64 9.69 5.51
N ALA A 178 -0.58 9.34 4.79
CA ALA A 178 0.10 8.05 4.97
C ALA A 178 0.92 8.03 6.27
N VAL A 179 0.45 7.28 7.28
CA VAL A 179 1.17 7.05 8.55
C VAL A 179 1.22 5.56 8.88
N GLY A 180 2.24 5.13 9.62
CA GLY A 180 2.38 3.74 10.09
C GLY A 180 2.33 2.74 8.93
N LEU A 181 1.34 1.85 8.97
CA LEU A 181 1.06 0.80 7.97
C LEU A 181 0.77 1.37 6.56
N GLY A 182 0.28 2.61 6.47
CA GLY A 182 -0.16 3.20 5.21
C GLY A 182 0.95 3.67 4.27
N ARG A 183 2.12 4.04 4.81
CA ARG A 183 3.24 4.62 4.04
C ARG A 183 3.81 3.66 3.01
N ASN A 184 4.09 2.42 3.44
CA ASN A 184 4.61 1.38 2.57
C ASN A 184 3.63 1.07 1.43
N CYS A 185 2.36 0.86 1.76
CA CYS A 185 1.31 0.58 0.78
C CYS A 185 1.10 1.71 -0.22
N CYS A 186 1.15 2.97 0.25
CA CYS A 186 1.02 4.15 -0.60
C CYS A 186 2.13 4.19 -1.66
N ILE A 187 3.41 4.09 -1.24
CA ILE A 187 4.53 4.05 -2.19
C ILE A 187 4.41 2.83 -3.11
N PHE A 188 4.21 1.64 -2.55
CA PHE A 188 4.17 0.41 -3.35
C PHE A 188 3.08 0.43 -4.42
N HIS A 189 1.85 0.81 -4.06
CA HIS A 189 0.73 0.78 -5.00
C HIS A 189 0.77 1.91 -6.03
N THR A 190 1.39 3.04 -5.70
CA THR A 190 1.59 4.16 -6.62
C THR A 190 2.73 3.84 -7.60
N VAL A 191 3.92 3.55 -7.07
CA VAL A 191 5.13 3.36 -7.88
C VAL A 191 5.06 2.11 -8.74
N ARG A 192 4.45 1.01 -8.29
CA ARG A 192 4.35 -0.20 -9.13
C ARG A 192 3.61 0.05 -10.45
N LYS A 193 2.58 0.90 -10.44
CA LYS A 193 1.78 1.20 -11.64
C LYS A 193 2.59 2.02 -12.64
N TRP A 194 3.34 3.01 -12.14
CA TRP A 194 4.30 3.75 -12.94
C TRP A 194 5.39 2.81 -13.51
N ALA A 195 5.96 1.94 -12.67
CA ALA A 195 7.04 1.04 -13.06
C ALA A 195 6.65 0.05 -14.17
N TYR A 196 5.39 -0.39 -14.22
CA TYR A 196 4.88 -1.27 -15.31
C TYR A 196 4.97 -0.63 -16.71
N VAL A 197 5.02 0.70 -16.78
CA VAL A 197 5.19 1.44 -18.02
C VAL A 197 6.63 1.87 -18.19
N GLU A 198 7.24 2.42 -17.14
CA GLU A 198 8.58 3.02 -17.19
C GLU A 198 9.68 2.03 -17.58
N ILE A 199 9.54 0.74 -17.21
CA ILE A 199 10.53 -0.29 -17.55
C ILE A 199 10.89 -0.33 -19.04
N ARG A 200 9.98 0.12 -19.91
CA ARG A 200 10.21 0.21 -21.37
C ARG A 200 11.33 1.18 -21.74
N SER A 201 11.47 2.29 -21.01
CA SER A 201 12.54 3.29 -21.17
C SER A 201 13.91 2.74 -20.76
N TYR A 202 13.95 1.68 -19.95
CA TYR A 202 15.16 1.05 -19.42
C TYR A 202 15.58 -0.21 -20.17
N ARG A 203 14.92 -0.54 -21.29
CA ARG A 203 15.33 -1.68 -22.12
C ARG A 203 16.71 -1.43 -22.74
N GLY A 204 17.61 -2.40 -22.58
CA GLY A 204 19.02 -2.23 -22.93
C GLY A 204 19.88 -1.62 -21.83
N SER A 205 19.29 -1.16 -20.72
CA SER A 205 20.03 -0.74 -19.53
C SER A 205 20.36 -1.92 -18.61
N THR A 206 21.16 -1.67 -17.58
CA THR A 206 21.45 -2.64 -16.51
C THR A 206 20.38 -2.64 -15.41
N TYR A 207 20.26 -3.74 -14.67
CA TYR A 207 19.38 -3.81 -13.50
C TYR A 207 19.73 -2.74 -12.44
N THR A 208 21.00 -2.38 -12.30
CA THR A 208 21.43 -1.35 -11.34
C THR A 208 20.87 0.02 -11.71
N GLN A 209 20.91 0.39 -12.99
CA GLN A 209 20.33 1.65 -13.48
C GLN A 209 18.80 1.66 -13.30
N TRP A 210 18.13 0.54 -13.60
CA TRP A 210 16.70 0.39 -13.34
C TRP A 210 16.36 0.53 -11.85
N LEU A 211 17.07 -0.18 -10.98
CA LEU A 211 16.86 -0.11 -9.54
C LEU A 211 17.05 1.32 -9.02
N GLN A 212 18.06 2.04 -9.51
CA GLN A 212 18.27 3.42 -9.11
C GLN A 212 17.10 4.32 -9.53
N GLY A 213 16.61 4.20 -10.77
CA GLY A 213 15.43 4.96 -11.23
C GLY A 213 14.17 4.68 -10.39
N VAL A 214 13.95 3.43 -9.99
CA VAL A 214 12.84 3.08 -9.07
C VAL A 214 13.07 3.65 -7.67
N ILE A 215 14.30 3.63 -7.15
CA ILE A 215 14.63 4.26 -5.86
C ILE A 215 14.33 5.75 -5.91
N ASP A 216 14.77 6.45 -6.94
CA ASP A 216 14.60 7.90 -7.08
C ASP A 216 13.12 8.27 -7.14
N HIS A 217 12.32 7.50 -7.88
CA HIS A 217 10.87 7.72 -7.96
C HIS A 217 10.16 7.43 -6.63
N CYS A 218 10.55 6.37 -5.91
CA CYS A 218 10.06 6.12 -4.55
C CYS A 218 10.46 7.24 -3.59
N MET A 219 11.69 7.74 -3.66
CA MET A 219 12.19 8.83 -2.81
C MET A 219 11.45 10.14 -3.07
N LYS A 220 11.12 10.44 -4.33
CA LYS A 220 10.31 11.60 -4.70
C LYS A 220 8.94 11.55 -4.01
N LEU A 221 8.24 10.42 -4.11
CA LEU A 221 6.93 10.25 -3.46
C LEU A 221 7.03 10.26 -1.93
N ASN A 222 8.10 9.68 -1.37
CA ASN A 222 8.35 9.73 0.07
C ASN A 222 8.55 11.16 0.60
N GLY A 223 9.04 12.07 -0.24
CA GLY A 223 9.16 13.50 0.09
C GLY A 223 7.82 14.24 0.15
N GLU A 224 6.74 13.66 -0.37
CA GLU A 224 5.38 14.21 -0.27
C GLU A 224 4.69 13.83 1.04
N PHE A 225 5.25 12.90 1.82
CA PHE A 225 4.70 12.50 3.11
C PHE A 225 4.98 13.56 4.16
N THR A 226 3.98 13.82 5.01
CA THR A 226 4.13 14.66 6.21
C THR A 226 5.28 14.16 7.09
N LEU A 227 5.48 12.84 7.16
CA LEU A 227 6.58 12.19 7.88
C LEU A 227 7.26 11.15 6.97
N PRO A 228 8.32 11.56 6.25
CA PRO A 228 9.04 10.68 5.33
C PRO A 228 9.61 9.44 6.03
N MET A 229 9.58 8.30 5.33
CA MET A 229 10.26 7.07 5.76
C MET A 229 11.78 7.19 5.59
N SER A 230 12.54 6.35 6.29
CA SER A 230 13.99 6.28 6.13
C SER A 230 14.40 5.78 4.74
N TYR A 231 15.59 6.18 4.26
CA TYR A 231 16.12 5.72 2.98
C TYR A 231 16.14 4.19 2.84
N ASN A 232 16.49 3.47 3.91
CA ASN A 232 16.55 2.01 3.90
C ASN A 232 15.16 1.36 3.75
N GLU A 233 14.14 1.96 4.34
CA GLU A 233 12.76 1.53 4.20
C GLU A 233 12.25 1.75 2.77
N VAL A 234 12.47 2.94 2.22
CA VAL A 234 12.12 3.27 0.82
C VAL A 234 12.87 2.37 -0.17
N LYS A 235 14.16 2.15 0.05
CA LYS A 235 15.00 1.26 -0.76
C LYS A 235 14.51 -0.18 -0.74
N GLY A 236 13.97 -0.65 0.40
CA GLY A 236 13.34 -1.96 0.51
C GLY A 236 12.14 -2.09 -0.44
N ILE A 237 11.25 -1.10 -0.44
CA ILE A 237 10.08 -1.03 -1.33
C ILE A 237 10.52 -1.00 -2.79
N ALA A 238 11.46 -0.11 -3.13
CA ALA A 238 11.99 0.03 -4.47
C ALA A 238 12.60 -1.27 -5.00
N LYS A 239 13.38 -1.99 -4.18
CA LYS A 239 13.96 -3.30 -4.54
C LYS A 239 12.89 -4.34 -4.85
N SER A 240 11.79 -4.37 -4.10
CA SER A 240 10.68 -5.29 -4.34
C SER A 240 10.05 -5.02 -5.72
N ILE A 241 9.67 -3.76 -5.98
CA ILE A 241 9.08 -3.35 -7.26
C ILE A 241 10.04 -3.62 -8.41
N ALA A 242 11.28 -3.13 -8.30
CA ALA A 242 12.27 -3.21 -9.36
C ALA A 242 12.55 -4.66 -9.76
N ARG A 243 12.75 -5.55 -8.78
CA ARG A 243 13.01 -6.98 -9.01
C ARG A 243 11.83 -7.66 -9.71
N TRP A 244 10.60 -7.39 -9.26
CA TRP A 244 9.40 -8.01 -9.81
C TRP A 244 9.20 -7.59 -11.28
N VAL A 245 9.32 -6.29 -11.56
CA VAL A 245 9.10 -5.72 -12.89
C VAL A 245 10.20 -6.19 -13.85
N TRP A 246 11.46 -6.14 -13.43
CA TRP A 246 12.60 -6.55 -14.25
C TRP A 246 12.49 -8.01 -14.71
N LYS A 247 12.15 -8.92 -13.79
CA LYS A 247 12.00 -10.35 -14.11
C LYS A 247 10.84 -10.65 -15.04
N ARG A 248 9.82 -9.78 -15.10
CA ARG A 248 8.57 -10.02 -15.84
C ARG A 248 8.43 -9.19 -17.11
N ASP A 249 9.30 -8.22 -17.38
CA ASP A 249 9.18 -7.33 -18.54
C ASP A 249 9.13 -8.11 -19.85
N SER A 250 10.10 -9.01 -20.10
CA SER A 250 10.15 -9.77 -21.35
C SER A 250 8.88 -10.57 -21.62
N TYR A 251 8.39 -11.29 -20.61
CA TYR A 251 7.14 -12.04 -20.71
C TYR A 251 5.93 -11.12 -20.92
N SER A 252 5.82 -10.05 -20.12
CA SER A 252 4.70 -9.11 -20.18
C SER A 252 4.68 -8.34 -21.51
N TYR A 253 5.85 -8.11 -22.10
CA TYR A 253 6.00 -7.49 -23.40
C TYR A 253 5.49 -8.40 -24.53
N GLN A 254 5.81 -9.69 -24.48
CA GLN A 254 5.29 -10.66 -25.44
C GLN A 254 3.76 -10.76 -25.35
N GLU A 255 3.21 -10.91 -24.14
CA GLU A 255 1.76 -10.91 -23.91
C GLU A 255 1.08 -9.62 -24.39
N PHE A 256 1.77 -8.47 -24.25
CA PHE A 256 1.28 -7.20 -24.78
C PHE A 256 1.18 -7.22 -26.30
N ILE A 257 2.23 -7.69 -27.00
CA ILE A 257 2.25 -7.84 -28.47
C ILE A 257 1.14 -8.78 -28.92
N ASP A 258 1.00 -9.95 -28.29
CA ASP A 258 0.02 -10.96 -28.65
C ASP A 258 -1.41 -10.42 -28.48
N ARG A 259 -1.65 -9.71 -27.37
CA ARG A 259 -2.93 -9.05 -27.12
C ARG A 259 -3.24 -7.96 -28.13
N GLN A 260 -2.27 -7.10 -28.48
CA GLN A 260 -2.45 -6.06 -29.50
C GLN A 260 -2.74 -6.69 -30.87
N THR A 261 -2.03 -7.75 -31.21
CA THR A 261 -2.25 -8.51 -32.45
C THR A 261 -3.66 -9.09 -32.50
N ARG A 262 -4.12 -9.74 -31.43
CA ARG A 262 -5.47 -10.31 -31.33
C ARG A 262 -6.55 -9.22 -31.40
N LYS A 263 -6.37 -8.10 -30.69
CA LYS A 263 -7.27 -6.95 -30.72
C LYS A 263 -7.32 -6.29 -32.09
N SER A 264 -6.18 -6.17 -32.78
CA SER A 264 -6.12 -5.60 -34.14
C SER A 264 -6.93 -6.44 -35.13
N LYS A 265 -6.86 -7.77 -35.06
CA LYS A 265 -7.67 -8.68 -35.89
C LYS A 265 -9.17 -8.52 -35.64
N LEU A 266 -9.58 -8.44 -34.37
CA LEU A 266 -10.98 -8.21 -33.98
C LEU A 266 -11.48 -6.81 -34.37
N GLY A 267 -10.64 -5.79 -34.18
CA GLY A 267 -10.93 -4.40 -34.47
C GLY A 267 -10.97 -4.10 -35.97
N ALA A 268 -10.10 -4.74 -36.77
CA ALA A 268 -10.10 -4.64 -38.23
C ALA A 268 -11.40 -5.17 -38.82
N ALA A 269 -11.94 -6.28 -38.29
CA ALA A 269 -13.24 -6.80 -38.70
C ALA A 269 -14.36 -5.79 -38.43
N LYS A 270 -14.44 -5.25 -37.20
CA LYS A 270 -15.46 -4.25 -36.83
C LYS A 270 -15.30 -2.92 -37.57
N GLY A 271 -14.07 -2.45 -37.76
CA GLY A 271 -13.74 -1.22 -38.47
C GLY A 271 -14.04 -1.32 -39.97
N GLY A 272 -13.78 -2.48 -40.60
CA GLY A 272 -14.18 -2.75 -41.97
C GLY A 272 -15.69 -2.75 -42.15
N THR A 273 -16.42 -3.39 -41.23
CA THR A 273 -17.90 -3.39 -41.24
C THR A 273 -18.48 -1.99 -41.03
N ALA A 274 -17.96 -1.22 -40.06
CA ALA A 274 -18.39 0.16 -39.81
C ALA A 274 -18.08 1.09 -40.99
N ARG A 275 -16.88 1.02 -41.58
CA ARG A 275 -16.54 1.77 -42.80
C ARG A 275 -17.44 1.36 -43.96
N SER A 276 -17.75 0.07 -44.13
CA SER A 276 -18.62 -0.41 -45.20
C SER A 276 -20.06 0.10 -45.04
N MET A 277 -20.59 0.16 -43.81
CA MET A 277 -21.94 0.70 -43.54
C MET A 277 -22.10 2.16 -43.97
N GLN A 278 -21.05 2.99 -43.87
CA GLN A 278 -21.10 4.39 -44.32
C GLN A 278 -21.41 4.54 -45.82
N TYR A 279 -21.16 3.50 -46.62
CA TYR A 279 -21.44 3.49 -48.06
C TYR A 279 -22.75 2.78 -48.42
N GLN A 280 -23.54 2.32 -47.43
CA GLN A 280 -24.75 1.53 -47.69
C GLN A 280 -25.79 2.31 -48.49
N ASP A 281 -26.04 3.57 -48.13
CA ASP A 281 -27.02 4.41 -48.84
C ASP A 281 -26.55 4.77 -50.25
N LYS A 282 -25.26 5.07 -50.41
CA LYS A 282 -24.65 5.30 -51.73
C LYS A 282 -24.71 4.07 -52.63
N ARG A 283 -24.60 2.85 -52.07
CA ARG A 283 -24.78 1.59 -52.82
C ARG A 283 -26.23 1.41 -53.28
N LYS A 284 -27.21 1.67 -52.40
CA LYS A 284 -28.64 1.62 -52.76
C LYS A 284 -28.97 2.63 -53.86
N GLN A 285 -28.49 3.87 -53.74
CA GLN A 285 -28.66 4.89 -54.78
C GLN A 285 -28.00 4.48 -56.10
N ALA A 286 -26.78 3.91 -56.06
CA ALA A 286 -26.12 3.41 -57.25
C ALA A 286 -26.94 2.32 -57.97
N GLN A 287 -27.58 1.41 -57.23
CA GLN A 287 -28.46 0.38 -57.80
C GLN A 287 -29.72 0.98 -58.43
N GLN A 288 -30.37 1.96 -57.78
CA GLN A 288 -31.56 2.64 -58.32
C GLN A 288 -31.24 3.38 -59.63
N LEU A 289 -30.14 4.14 -59.66
CA LEU A 289 -29.71 4.87 -60.85
C LEU A 289 -29.31 3.92 -61.99
N LYS A 290 -28.80 2.73 -61.65
CA LYS A 290 -28.49 1.68 -62.64
C LYS A 290 -29.76 1.14 -63.29
N VAL A 291 -30.83 0.90 -62.51
CA VAL A 291 -32.14 0.48 -63.02
C VAL A 291 -32.77 1.57 -63.91
N GLN A 292 -32.54 2.83 -63.60
CA GLN A 292 -32.95 3.98 -64.44
C GLN A 292 -32.12 4.13 -65.74
N GLY A 293 -31.19 3.21 -66.01
CA GLY A 293 -30.45 3.15 -67.27
C GLY A 293 -29.16 3.97 -67.31
N LEU A 294 -28.73 4.57 -66.21
CA LEU A 294 -27.48 5.33 -66.18
C LEU A 294 -26.26 4.40 -66.29
N ASN A 295 -25.22 4.85 -67.01
CA ASN A 295 -23.94 4.13 -67.04
C ASN A 295 -23.11 4.40 -65.77
N ASN A 296 -22.16 3.52 -65.48
CA ASN A 296 -21.41 3.55 -64.22
C ASN A 296 -20.61 4.86 -64.03
N THR A 297 -20.24 5.55 -65.12
CA THR A 297 -19.54 6.85 -65.07
C THR A 297 -20.48 7.97 -64.64
N GLN A 298 -21.72 7.96 -65.14
CA GLN A 298 -22.75 8.93 -64.75
C GLN A 298 -23.16 8.73 -63.28
N ILE A 299 -23.36 7.47 -62.86
CA ILE A 299 -23.69 7.12 -61.48
C ILE A 299 -22.61 7.63 -60.51
N ALA A 300 -21.33 7.40 -60.85
CA ALA A 300 -20.19 7.82 -60.04
C ALA A 300 -20.14 9.33 -59.82
N LYS A 301 -20.38 10.12 -60.87
CA LYS A 301 -20.49 11.59 -60.78
C LYS A 301 -21.69 12.01 -59.93
N HIS A 302 -22.83 11.33 -60.08
CA HIS A 302 -24.07 11.68 -59.39
C HIS A 302 -23.99 11.49 -57.86
N ILE A 303 -23.41 10.39 -57.38
CA ILE A 303 -23.30 10.09 -55.94
C ILE A 303 -21.97 10.55 -55.30
N GLY A 304 -21.12 11.23 -56.08
CA GLY A 304 -19.85 11.80 -55.63
C GLY A 304 -18.84 10.76 -55.17
N VAL A 305 -18.62 9.70 -55.95
CA VAL A 305 -17.62 8.65 -55.65
C VAL A 305 -16.82 8.29 -56.90
N HIS A 306 -15.67 7.63 -56.71
CA HIS A 306 -14.85 7.19 -57.83
C HIS A 306 -15.53 6.07 -58.64
N ARG A 307 -15.36 6.07 -59.98
CA ARG A 307 -15.97 5.09 -60.89
C ARG A 307 -15.68 3.63 -60.50
N ASN A 308 -14.47 3.35 -60.01
CA ASN A 308 -14.10 2.00 -59.56
C ASN A 308 -14.93 1.51 -58.37
N SER A 309 -15.34 2.41 -57.47
CA SER A 309 -16.22 2.05 -56.36
C SER A 309 -17.60 1.61 -56.86
N VAL A 310 -18.16 2.35 -57.83
CA VAL A 310 -19.44 1.99 -58.49
C VAL A 310 -19.33 0.67 -59.24
N ASN A 311 -18.25 0.45 -59.98
CA ASN A 311 -18.01 -0.83 -60.66
C ASN A 311 -17.98 -2.01 -59.69
N THR A 312 -17.36 -1.85 -58.51
CA THR A 312 -17.32 -2.90 -57.49
C THR A 312 -18.68 -3.11 -56.82
N TRP A 313 -19.49 -2.06 -56.66
CA TRP A 313 -20.82 -2.17 -56.03
C TRP A 313 -21.91 -2.75 -56.95
N LEU A 314 -21.74 -2.59 -58.27
CA LEU A 314 -22.71 -3.01 -59.29
C LEU A 314 -22.21 -4.20 -60.13
N LYS A 315 -21.16 -4.89 -59.67
CA LYS A 315 -20.80 -6.24 -60.13
C LYS A 315 -21.82 -7.23 -59.61
#